data_AF-A0A831KIR0-F1
#
_entry.id   AF-A0A831KIR0-F1
#
_cell.length_a   1.000
_cell.length_b   1.000
_cell.length_c   1.000
_cell.angle_alpha   90.00
_cell.angle_beta   90.00
_cell.angle_gamma   90.00
#
_symmetry.space_group_name_H-M   'P 1'
#
loop_
_entity.id
_entity.type
_entity.pdbx_description
1 polymer ?
#
loop_
_entity_poly.entity_id
_entity_poly.type
_entity_poly.pdbx_seq_one_letter_code
_entity_poly.pdbx_strand_id
1 'polypeptide(L)' 'MSDDIIVTNMGSVSGKRIVKVLGVVYSSRYIWTTTNRAIRKALEDVKKQARELGANAIVSLRITKDLLSVQVTGTAVVVE' A
#
# COMPACT_ATOMS: atom_id res chain seq x y z
N MET A 1 -9.10 17.16 2.05
CA MET A 1 -7.74 17.44 1.54
C MET A 1 -6.99 16.13 1.54
N SER A 2 -6.56 15.68 0.36
CA SER A 2 -5.94 14.37 0.20
C SER A 2 -4.52 14.43 0.75
N ASP A 3 -4.30 13.99 1.99
CA ASP A 3 -2.96 13.58 2.42
C ASP A 3 -2.56 12.41 1.53
N ASP A 4 -1.69 12.72 0.57
CA ASP A 4 -1.21 11.78 -0.41
C ASP A 4 -0.16 10.91 0.28
N ILE A 5 -0.58 9.73 0.72
CA ILE A 5 0.34 8.73 1.28
C ILE A 5 1.38 8.41 0.22
N ILE A 6 2.66 8.54 0.60
CA ILE A 6 3.78 8.16 -0.25
C ILE A 6 3.77 6.64 -0.37
N VAL A 7 3.79 6.11 -1.59
CA VAL A 7 3.85 4.67 -1.82
C VAL A 7 5.09 4.34 -2.62
N THR A 8 5.86 3.37 -2.13
CA THR A 8 7.07 2.89 -2.79
C THR A 8 7.21 1.37 -2.66
N ASN A 9 7.76 0.75 -3.69
CA ASN A 9 8.16 -0.66 -3.67
C ASN A 9 9.54 -0.86 -3.02
N MET A 10 10.27 0.22 -2.74
CA MET A 10 11.54 0.17 -2.00
C MET A 10 11.31 0.07 -0.50
N GLY A 11 12.31 -0.43 0.24
CA GLY A 11 12.27 -0.50 1.70
C GLY A 11 12.37 0.86 2.42
N SER A 12 12.59 1.94 1.67
CA SER A 12 12.77 3.30 2.18
C SER A 12 12.17 4.34 1.25
N VAL A 13 12.00 5.56 1.78
CA VAL A 13 11.63 6.74 1.00
C VAL A 13 12.86 7.64 0.90
N SER A 14 13.31 7.95 -0.32
CA SER A 14 14.53 8.75 -0.52
C SER A 14 14.40 10.12 0.16
N GLY A 15 15.46 10.53 0.88
CA GLY A 15 15.50 11.79 1.60
C GLY A 15 14.63 11.85 2.85
N LYS A 16 13.98 10.75 3.26
CA LYS A 16 13.20 10.68 4.49
C LYS A 16 13.66 9.55 5.39
N ARG A 17 13.52 9.73 6.70
CA ARG A 17 13.83 8.72 7.70
C ARG A 17 12.53 8.07 8.19
N ILE A 18 12.52 6.75 8.27
CA ILE A 18 11.42 6.02 8.92
C ILE A 18 11.53 6.24 10.43
N VAL A 19 10.55 6.91 11.02
CA VAL A 19 10.51 7.21 12.46
C VAL A 19 9.67 6.20 13.23
N LYS A 20 8.69 5.57 12.58
CA LYS A 20 7.85 4.56 13.20
C LYS A 20 7.34 3.55 12.18
N VAL A 21 7.33 2.28 12.55
CA VAL A 21 6.67 1.20 11.80
C VAL A 21 5.33 0.92 12.47
N LEU A 22 4.24 1.00 11.71
CA LEU A 22 2.87 0.87 12.23
C LEU A 22 2.28 -0.51 11.98
N GLY A 23 2.80 -1.24 11.00
CA GLY A 23 2.40 -2.62 10.73
C GLY A 23 2.35 -2.96 9.25
N VAL A 24 1.97 -4.20 8.95
CA VAL A 24 1.74 -4.66 7.58
C VAL A 24 0.31 -4.31 7.17
N VAL A 25 0.18 -3.79 5.96
CA VAL A 25 -1.11 -3.49 5.32
C VAL A 25 -1.29 -4.39 4.10
N TYR A 26 -2.51 -4.88 3.92
CA TYR A 26 -2.78 -5.94 2.94
C TYR A 26 -4.17 -5.81 2.34
N SER A 27 -4.30 -6.07 1.04
CA SER A 27 -5.60 -6.27 0.39
C SER A 27 -5.50 -7.36 -0.69
N SER A 28 -6.57 -8.14 -0.82
CA SER A 28 -6.75 -9.08 -1.91
C SER A 28 -8.08 -8.81 -2.61
N ARG A 29 -8.04 -8.77 -3.94
CA ARG A 29 -9.22 -8.49 -4.79
C ARG A 29 -9.30 -9.50 -5.92
N TYR A 30 -10.47 -10.10 -6.09
CA TYR A 30 -10.77 -10.93 -7.25
C TYR A 30 -10.85 -10.09 -8.53
N ILE A 31 -10.30 -10.64 -9.61
CA ILE A 31 -10.33 -10.05 -10.95
C ILE A 31 -11.66 -10.42 -11.58
N TRP A 32 -12.72 -9.66 -11.26
CA TRP A 32 -14.05 -9.90 -11.86
C TRP A 32 -14.20 -9.28 -13.25
N THR A 33 -13.61 -8.09 -13.45
CA THR A 33 -13.74 -7.34 -14.72
C THR A 33 -12.40 -7.20 -15.43
N THR A 34 -11.47 -6.48 -14.81
CA THR A 34 -10.15 -6.21 -15.38
C THR A 34 -9.13 -6.19 -14.27
N THR A 35 -7.91 -6.64 -14.57
CA THR A 35 -6.82 -6.65 -13.59
C THR A 35 -6.52 -5.25 -13.07
N ASN A 36 -6.50 -4.23 -13.94
CA ASN A 36 -6.22 -2.85 -13.54
C ASN A 36 -7.24 -2.31 -12.52
N ARG A 37 -8.52 -2.66 -12.66
CA ARG A 37 -9.55 -2.26 -11.69
C ARG A 37 -9.34 -2.96 -10.35
N ALA A 38 -8.99 -4.23 -10.36
CA ALA A 38 -8.68 -4.99 -9.14
C ALA A 38 -7.44 -4.43 -8.42
N ILE A 39 -6.36 -4.14 -9.16
CA ILE A 39 -5.14 -3.49 -8.65
C ILE A 39 -5.48 -2.14 -8.01
N ARG A 40 -6.21 -1.28 -8.73
CA ARG A 40 -6.56 0.05 -8.23
C ARG A 40 -7.36 -0.03 -6.93
N LYS A 41 -8.38 -0.89 -6.86
CA LYS A 41 -9.18 -1.07 -5.64
C LYS A 41 -8.34 -1.63 -4.49
N ALA A 42 -7.50 -2.63 -4.76
CA ALA A 42 -6.63 -3.19 -3.75
C ALA A 42 -5.68 -2.13 -3.19
N LEU A 43 -5.06 -1.31 -4.05
CA LEU A 43 -4.21 -0.18 -3.64
C LEU A 43 -4.97 0.86 -2.82
N GLU A 44 -6.20 1.20 -3.21
CA GLU A 44 -7.06 2.12 -2.44
C GLU A 44 -7.35 1.58 -1.03
N ASP A 45 -7.61 0.27 -0.89
CA ASP A 45 -7.82 -0.36 0.42
C ASP A 45 -6.56 -0.30 1.29
N VAL A 46 -5.39 -0.64 0.72
CA VAL A 46 -4.12 -0.65 1.46
C VAL A 46 -3.76 0.78 1.90
N LYS A 47 -3.99 1.79 1.04
CA LYS A 47 -3.86 3.20 1.40
C LYS A 47 -4.82 3.60 2.52
N LYS A 48 -6.08 3.15 2.48
CA LYS A 48 -7.06 3.44 3.53
C LYS A 48 -6.62 2.85 4.87
N GLN A 49 -6.21 1.59 4.90
CA GLN A 49 -5.68 0.94 6.12
C GLN A 49 -4.46 1.68 6.67
N ALA A 50 -3.51 2.06 5.81
CA ALA A 50 -2.34 2.81 6.25
C ALA A 50 -2.72 4.15 6.89
N ARG A 51 -3.70 4.88 6.32
CA ARG A 51 -4.22 6.13 6.92
C ARG A 51 -4.88 5.90 8.26
N GLU A 52 -5.68 4.85 8.40
CA GLU A 52 -6.35 4.49 9.65
C GLU A 52 -5.34 4.16 10.76
N LEU A 53 -4.17 3.63 10.39
CA LEU A 53 -3.04 3.41 11.31
C LEU A 53 -2.23 4.68 11.62
N GLY A 54 -2.53 5.82 10.97
CA GLY A 54 -1.80 7.08 11.10
C GLY A 54 -0.49 7.13 10.31
N ALA A 55 -0.32 6.25 9.31
CA ALA A 55 0.85 6.24 8.46
C ALA A 55 0.79 7.36 7.41
N ASN A 56 1.94 7.93 7.08
CA ASN A 56 2.10 8.88 5.97
C ASN A 56 2.84 8.27 4.77
N ALA A 57 3.37 7.04 4.90
CA ALA A 57 3.99 6.30 3.82
C ALA A 57 3.73 4.78 3.90
N ILE A 58 3.77 4.13 2.75
CA ILE A 58 3.80 2.67 2.59
C ILE A 58 5.09 2.30 1.85
N VAL A 59 5.92 1.50 2.49
CA VAL A 59 7.18 0.98 1.93
C VAL A 59 7.08 -0.51 1.63
N SER A 60 8.04 -1.02 0.86
CA SER A 60 8.11 -2.43 0.43
C SER A 60 6.82 -2.93 -0.22
N LEU A 61 6.12 -2.04 -0.95
CA LEU A 61 4.87 -2.40 -1.59
C LEU A 61 5.13 -3.46 -2.67
N ARG A 62 4.44 -4.60 -2.54
CA ARG A 62 4.45 -5.70 -3.48
C ARG A 62 3.05 -5.93 -4.01
N ILE A 63 2.94 -6.07 -5.33
CA ILE A 63 1.72 -6.47 -6.01
C ILE A 63 1.98 -7.85 -6.61
N THR A 64 1.24 -8.85 -6.11
CA THR A 64 1.27 -10.20 -6.64
C THR A 64 -0.03 -10.44 -7.40
N LYS A 65 0.08 -10.97 -8.61
CA LYS A 65 -1.07 -11.29 -9.45
C LYS A 65 -1.12 -12.79 -9.67
N ASP A 66 -2.28 -13.37 -9.44
CA ASP A 66 -2.63 -14.72 -9.80
C ASP A 66 -3.69 -14.72 -10.92
N LEU A 67 -4.13 -15.90 -11.35
CA LEU A 67 -5.13 -16.04 -12.43
C LEU A 67 -6.45 -15.31 -12.10
N LEU A 68 -6.86 -15.35 -10.84
CA LEU A 68 -8.17 -14.87 -10.39
C LEU A 68 -8.11 -13.71 -9.40
N SER A 69 -6.93 -13.33 -8.91
CA SER A 69 -6.80 -12.35 -7.84
C SER A 69 -5.58 -11.47 -7.98
N VAL A 70 -5.68 -10.29 -7.40
CA VAL A 70 -4.57 -9.37 -7.16
C VAL A 70 -4.42 -9.21 -5.67
N GLN A 71 -3.21 -9.42 -5.19
CA GLN A 71 -2.83 -9.22 -3.79
C GLN A 71 -1.86 -8.03 -3.73
N VAL A 72 -2.11 -7.11 -2.81
CA VAL A 72 -1.25 -5.96 -2.55
C VAL A 72 -0.85 -6.02 -1.10
N THR A 73 0.45 -6.01 -0.84
CA THR A 73 1.02 -6.01 0.52
C THR A 73 2.02 -4.88 0.63
N GLY A 74 2.14 -4.27 1.80
CA GLY A 74 3.19 -3.31 2.11
C GLY A 74 3.31 -3.08 3.61
N THR A 75 4.25 -2.24 4.01
CA THR A 75 4.45 -1.86 5.40
C THR A 75 4.07 -0.40 5.58
N ALA A 76 3.10 -0.13 6.45
CA ALA A 76 2.68 1.21 6.83
C ALA A 76 3.69 1.80 7.81
N VAL A 77 4.21 2.98 7.49
CA VAL A 77 5.26 3.65 8.26
C VAL A 77 4.98 5.16 8.36
N VAL A 78 5.55 5.77 9.40
CA VAL A 78 5.68 7.22 9.51
C VAL A 78 7.10 7.58 9.11
N VAL A 79 7.22 8.53 8.18
CA VAL A 79 8.50 9.09 7.72
C VAL A 79 8.56 10.59 7.95
N GLU A 80 9.77 11.09 8.23
CA GLU A 80 10.11 12.52 8.37
C GLU A 80 11.23 12.89 7.39
#